data_AF-A0A7S0D3F0-F1
#
_entry.id   AF-A0A7S0D3F0-F1
#
_cell.length_a   1.000
_cell.length_b   1.000
_cell.length_c   1.000
_cell.angle_alpha   90.00
_cell.angle_beta   90.00
_cell.angle_gamma   90.00
#
_symmetry.space_group_name_H-M   'P 1'
#
loop_
_entity.id
_entity.type
_entity.pdbx_description
1 polymer ?
#
loop_
_entity_poly.entity_id
_entity_poly.type
_entity_poly.pdbx_seq_one_letter_code
_entity_poly.pdbx_strand_id
1 'polypeptide(L)'
;VGQARAERAPVVDDLDDLTGVEDAVVQTKVVAFYDLDHTIIDTNSNKHWIVKEVKAGRVTPKLILTAIYWFARYAMGQGQGAEAAGAEAAMAYVGKSAKALQKEVEDVFDKHLAHRMRPGCGPSMARHRENDVRVIICTSSWQYAARYAATIFGLETDDENIISSVMEEDARGVLTGGIAEIAYGDGKYHVTKKWADANGVDLKDCYFYSDSMSDVLLLEKVGHPVVVNPDPRLKKHAEQRGWPIEDWGKAEEAVPDKKPGLRWR
;
A
#
# COMPACT_ATOMS: atom_id res chain seq x y z
N VAL A 1 -17.84 -43.58 76.44
CA VAL A 1 -17.47 -44.02 75.07
C VAL A 1 -18.11 -43.05 74.09
N GLY A 2 -17.31 -42.42 73.20
CA GLY A 2 -17.73 -41.54 72.08
C GLY A 2 -18.11 -40.11 72.48
N GLN A 3 -17.22 -39.10 72.50
CA GLN A 3 -16.61 -38.35 71.38
C GLN A 3 -17.59 -37.77 70.35
N ALA A 4 -17.74 -36.44 70.45
CA ALA A 4 -17.81 -35.40 69.41
C ALA A 4 -18.07 -35.80 67.94
N ARG A 5 -18.95 -35.02 67.28
CA ARG A 5 -18.54 -34.05 66.25
C ARG A 5 -19.73 -33.26 65.71
N ALA A 6 -19.50 -31.97 65.49
CA ALA A 6 -20.29 -31.13 64.59
C ALA A 6 -20.20 -31.70 63.17
N GLU A 7 -21.35 -31.90 62.53
CA GLU A 7 -21.40 -32.34 61.14
C GLU A 7 -21.18 -31.15 60.19
N ARG A 8 -20.23 -31.36 59.28
CA ARG A 8 -19.75 -30.43 58.26
C ARG A 8 -20.75 -30.33 57.11
N ALA A 9 -20.75 -29.17 56.46
CA ALA A 9 -21.37 -28.92 55.18
C ALA A 9 -20.94 -29.96 54.11
N PRO A 10 -21.82 -30.31 53.16
CA PRO A 10 -21.43 -31.07 52.00
C PRO A 10 -20.65 -30.14 51.05
N VAL A 11 -19.36 -30.43 50.90
CA VAL A 11 -18.60 -30.12 49.69
C VAL A 11 -19.02 -31.17 48.67
N VAL A 12 -19.72 -30.74 47.63
CA VAL A 12 -19.83 -31.52 46.40
C VAL A 12 -19.00 -30.78 45.36
N ASP A 13 -17.94 -31.48 44.99
CA ASP A 13 -17.03 -31.25 43.89
C ASP A 13 -17.85 -31.33 42.59
N ASP A 14 -17.99 -30.24 41.87
CA ASP A 14 -18.31 -30.23 40.44
C ASP A 14 -17.36 -29.20 39.78
N LEU A 15 -16.07 -29.51 39.90
CA LEU A 15 -15.06 -29.15 38.92
C LEU A 15 -15.29 -30.08 37.72
N ASP A 16 -16.03 -29.62 36.71
CA ASP A 16 -15.91 -30.04 35.29
C ASP A 16 -17.09 -29.48 34.48
N ASP A 17 -17.12 -28.15 34.25
CA ASP A 17 -17.84 -27.59 33.09
C ASP A 17 -17.21 -26.26 32.60
N LEU A 18 -15.87 -26.17 32.68
CA LEU A 18 -15.08 -25.07 32.15
C LEU A 18 -14.08 -25.57 31.10
N THR A 19 -14.56 -26.31 30.10
CA THR A 19 -13.75 -26.64 28.91
C THR A 19 -14.61 -26.53 27.66
N GLY A 20 -14.91 -25.29 27.26
CA GLY A 20 -15.66 -25.03 26.03
C GLY A 20 -15.49 -23.64 25.43
N VAL A 21 -14.67 -22.78 26.03
CA VAL A 21 -14.17 -21.59 25.33
C VAL A 21 -12.88 -22.04 24.67
N GLU A 22 -12.99 -22.63 23.47
CA GLU A 22 -11.85 -22.60 22.56
C GLU A 22 -11.40 -21.13 22.51
N ASP A 23 -10.15 -20.87 22.87
CA ASP A 23 -9.51 -19.59 22.62
C ASP A 23 -9.64 -19.35 21.11
N ALA A 24 -10.71 -18.65 20.71
CA ALA A 24 -10.83 -18.09 19.39
C ALA A 24 -9.64 -17.16 19.31
N VAL A 25 -8.57 -17.64 18.67
CA VAL A 25 -7.41 -16.84 18.34
C VAL A 25 -7.99 -15.61 17.65
N VAL A 26 -8.04 -14.49 18.38
CA VAL A 26 -8.39 -13.21 17.82
C VAL A 26 -7.22 -12.91 16.91
N GLN A 27 -7.30 -13.41 15.68
CA GLN A 27 -6.40 -13.06 14.60
C GLN A 27 -6.40 -11.53 14.56
N THR A 28 -5.31 -10.95 15.04
CA THR A 28 -5.12 -9.51 15.08
C THR A 28 -5.25 -9.01 13.65
N LYS A 29 -6.30 -8.23 13.37
CA LYS A 29 -6.55 -7.66 12.04
C LYS A 29 -5.66 -6.45 11.76
N VAL A 30 -4.43 -6.47 12.25
CA VAL A 30 -3.48 -5.38 12.11
C VAL A 30 -2.82 -5.48 10.75
N VAL A 31 -2.72 -4.34 10.06
CA VAL A 31 -2.16 -4.25 8.73
C VAL A 31 -1.08 -3.17 8.70
N ALA A 32 0.03 -3.48 8.06
CA ALA A 32 1.04 -2.53 7.66
C ALA A 32 0.87 -2.21 6.17
N PHE A 33 0.38 -1.00 5.89
CA PHE A 33 0.25 -0.46 4.55
C PHE A 33 1.57 0.18 4.11
N TYR A 34 1.98 -0.08 2.87
CA TYR A 34 3.21 0.47 2.31
C TYR A 34 2.94 1.23 1.03
N ASP A 35 3.30 2.51 0.99
CA ASP A 35 3.44 3.20 -0.29
C ASP A 35 4.59 2.63 -1.12
N LEU A 36 4.51 2.80 -2.44
CA LEU A 36 5.47 2.21 -3.38
C LEU A 36 6.61 3.18 -3.69
N ASP A 37 6.27 4.25 -4.41
CA ASP A 37 7.22 5.17 -5.02
C ASP A 37 7.94 5.96 -3.93
N HIS A 38 9.27 6.05 -4.00
CA HIS A 38 10.10 6.66 -2.95
C HIS A 38 9.99 6.07 -1.53
N THR A 39 9.09 5.11 -1.29
CA THR A 39 8.93 4.39 -0.02
C THR A 39 9.50 2.96 -0.09
N ILE A 40 8.80 1.99 -0.69
CA ILE A 40 9.37 0.64 -0.94
C ILE A 40 10.58 0.74 -1.88
N ILE A 41 10.42 1.48 -2.99
CA ILE A 41 11.48 1.70 -3.97
C ILE A 41 12.08 3.09 -3.85
N ASP A 42 13.35 3.24 -4.18
CA ASP A 42 14.07 4.52 -4.03
C ASP A 42 13.82 5.55 -5.15
N THR A 43 12.89 5.25 -6.07
CA THR A 43 12.60 6.03 -7.27
C THR A 43 11.10 6.09 -7.51
N ASN A 44 10.68 6.99 -8.40
CA ASN A 44 9.32 7.02 -8.93
C ASN A 44 9.20 6.02 -10.10
N SER A 45 8.37 4.99 -9.94
CA SER A 45 8.10 3.95 -10.94
C SER A 45 7.55 4.53 -12.24
N ASN A 46 6.67 5.54 -12.15
CA ASN A 46 6.07 6.19 -13.30
C ASN A 46 7.10 6.94 -14.17
N LYS A 47 8.25 7.35 -13.62
CA LYS A 47 9.34 7.94 -14.41
C LYS A 47 9.82 6.99 -15.51
N HIS A 48 9.99 5.70 -15.19
CA HIS A 48 10.46 4.69 -16.14
C HIS A 48 9.37 4.33 -17.16
N TRP A 49 8.11 4.39 -16.72
CA TRP A 49 6.95 4.21 -17.58
C TRP A 49 6.76 5.36 -18.58
N ILE A 50 6.75 6.61 -18.12
CA ILE A 50 6.56 7.81 -18.96
C ILE A 50 7.58 7.86 -20.11
N VAL A 51 8.85 7.52 -19.86
CA VAL A 51 9.86 7.50 -20.93
C VAL A 51 9.50 6.52 -22.05
N LYS A 52 8.93 5.36 -21.71
CA LYS A 52 8.43 4.38 -22.69
C LYS A 52 7.19 4.90 -23.40
N GLU A 53 6.25 5.49 -22.67
CA GLU A 53 4.99 6.00 -23.23
C GLU A 53 5.16 7.21 -24.17
N VAL A 54 6.11 8.10 -23.87
CA VAL A 54 6.48 9.20 -24.77
C VAL A 54 7.08 8.64 -26.06
N LYS A 55 7.97 7.64 -25.98
CA LYS A 55 8.52 6.96 -27.17
C LYS A 55 7.44 6.24 -27.98
N ALA A 56 6.41 5.73 -27.32
CA ALA A 56 5.26 5.10 -27.97
C ALA A 56 4.22 6.11 -28.47
N GLY A 57 4.40 7.42 -28.24
CA GLY A 57 3.49 8.48 -28.67
C GLY A 57 2.19 8.60 -27.88
N ARG A 58 2.01 7.82 -26.80
CA ARG A 58 0.78 7.80 -25.98
C ARG A 58 0.75 8.91 -24.93
N VAL A 59 1.91 9.25 -24.36
CA VAL A 59 2.06 10.42 -23.49
C VAL A 59 2.58 11.60 -24.32
N THR A 60 1.74 12.63 -24.44
CA THR A 60 2.08 13.85 -25.20
C THR A 60 2.54 14.97 -24.26
N PRO A 61 3.33 15.95 -24.75
CA PRO A 61 3.67 17.14 -23.96
C PRO A 61 2.46 17.89 -23.42
N LYS A 62 1.34 17.89 -24.17
CA LYS A 62 0.07 18.45 -23.72
C LYS A 62 -0.45 17.72 -22.47
N LEU A 63 -0.51 16.38 -22.50
CA LEU A 63 -0.96 15.57 -21.36
C LEU A 63 -0.10 15.82 -20.11
N ILE A 64 1.22 15.93 -20.29
CA ILE A 64 2.14 16.25 -19.19
C ILE A 64 1.83 17.64 -18.61
N LEU A 65 1.65 18.65 -19.46
CA LEU A 65 1.33 20.01 -19.02
C LEU A 65 -0.02 20.07 -18.28
N THR A 66 -1.03 19.34 -18.78
CA THR A 66 -2.33 19.29 -18.12
C THR A 66 -2.25 18.60 -16.76
N ALA A 67 -1.50 17.50 -16.66
CA ALA A 67 -1.26 16.83 -15.38
C ALA A 67 -0.59 17.78 -14.38
N ILE A 68 0.44 18.53 -14.79
CA ILE A 68 1.10 19.54 -13.94
C ILE A 68 0.09 20.60 -13.47
N TYR A 69 -0.74 21.12 -14.37
CA TYR A 69 -1.77 22.11 -14.04
C TYR A 69 -2.72 21.59 -12.96
N TRP A 70 -3.24 20.39 -13.14
CA TRP A 70 -4.19 19.79 -12.22
C TRP A 70 -3.56 19.42 -10.87
N PHE A 71 -2.35 18.86 -10.85
CA PHE A 71 -1.63 18.61 -9.59
C PHE A 71 -1.30 19.91 -8.84
N ALA A 72 -0.96 21.00 -9.56
CA ALA A 72 -0.76 22.30 -8.94
C ALA A 72 -2.04 22.84 -8.29
N ARG A 73 -3.20 22.69 -8.95
CA ARG A 73 -4.52 23.05 -8.38
C ARG A 73 -4.84 22.23 -7.13
N TYR A 74 -4.58 20.93 -7.17
CA TYR A 74 -4.74 20.05 -6.02
C TYR A 74 -3.86 20.52 -4.85
N ALA A 75 -2.58 20.80 -5.09
CA ALA A 75 -1.65 21.28 -4.07
C ALA A 75 -2.05 22.64 -3.46
N MET A 76 -2.80 23.46 -4.20
CA MET A 76 -3.37 24.73 -3.73
C MET A 76 -4.70 24.56 -2.98
N GLY A 77 -5.17 23.33 -2.75
CA GLY A 77 -6.41 23.05 -2.03
C GLY A 77 -7.68 23.36 -2.82
N GLN A 78 -7.59 23.54 -4.15
CA GLN A 78 -8.73 23.92 -4.99
C GLN A 78 -9.61 22.73 -5.42
N GLY A 79 -9.39 21.53 -4.88
CA GLY A 79 -10.16 20.31 -5.16
C GLY A 79 -10.08 19.79 -6.61
N GLN A 80 -10.42 18.51 -6.81
CA GLN A 80 -10.60 17.80 -8.10
C GLN A 80 -9.37 17.69 -9.03
N GLY A 81 -8.19 18.15 -8.63
CA GLY A 81 -7.02 18.12 -9.49
C GLY A 81 -6.54 16.70 -9.81
N ALA A 82 -6.45 15.84 -8.80
CA ALA A 82 -5.97 14.47 -9.02
C ALA A 82 -6.92 13.66 -9.90
N GLU A 83 -8.23 13.85 -9.75
CA GLU A 83 -9.26 13.19 -10.54
C GLU A 83 -9.24 13.62 -11.99
N ALA A 84 -9.13 14.92 -12.25
CA ALA A 84 -9.05 15.44 -13.61
C ALA A 84 -7.75 15.04 -14.32
N ALA A 85 -6.61 15.08 -13.60
CA ALA A 85 -5.32 14.62 -14.12
C ALA A 85 -5.34 13.12 -14.45
N GLY A 86 -5.88 12.32 -13.52
CA GLY A 86 -6.05 10.89 -13.70
C GLY A 86 -6.89 10.59 -14.92
N ALA A 87 -8.06 11.23 -15.06
CA ALA A 87 -8.99 10.96 -16.14
C ALA A 87 -8.36 11.19 -17.52
N GLU A 88 -7.63 12.29 -17.69
CA GLU A 88 -6.94 12.56 -18.96
C GLU A 88 -5.82 11.53 -19.23
N ALA A 89 -5.12 11.06 -18.19
CA ALA A 89 -4.13 10.01 -18.32
C ALA A 89 -4.76 8.66 -18.71
N ALA A 90 -5.91 8.30 -18.12
CA ALA A 90 -6.65 7.08 -18.44
C ALA A 90 -7.13 7.08 -19.90
N MET A 91 -7.52 8.25 -20.43
CA MET A 91 -7.93 8.40 -21.84
C MET A 91 -6.83 8.00 -22.84
N ALA A 92 -5.55 8.09 -22.47
CA ALA A 92 -4.44 7.67 -23.32
C ALA A 92 -4.38 6.14 -23.56
N TYR A 93 -5.13 5.36 -22.77
CA TYR A 93 -5.15 3.90 -22.83
C TYR A 93 -6.46 3.32 -23.37
N VAL A 94 -7.42 4.14 -23.80
CA VAL A 94 -8.70 3.69 -24.36
C VAL A 94 -8.47 2.65 -25.46
N GLY A 95 -9.18 1.53 -25.39
CA GLY A 95 -9.10 0.45 -26.38
C GLY A 95 -7.89 -0.48 -26.22
N LYS A 96 -6.97 -0.21 -25.28
CA LYS A 96 -5.85 -1.10 -24.98
C LYS A 96 -6.33 -2.28 -24.13
N SER A 97 -5.85 -3.48 -24.45
CA SER A 97 -6.08 -4.66 -23.61
C SER A 97 -5.38 -4.51 -22.25
N ALA A 98 -6.12 -4.73 -21.17
CA ALA A 98 -5.62 -4.76 -19.80
C ALA A 98 -4.45 -5.75 -19.65
N LYS A 99 -4.60 -6.95 -20.20
CA LYS A 99 -3.56 -7.99 -20.20
C LYS A 99 -2.28 -7.55 -20.91
N ALA A 100 -2.41 -6.86 -22.05
CA ALA A 100 -1.26 -6.35 -22.79
C ALA A 100 -0.55 -5.24 -22.02
N LEU A 101 -1.33 -4.32 -21.42
CA LEU A 101 -0.76 -3.28 -20.57
C LEU A 101 -0.07 -3.87 -19.34
N GLN A 102 -0.68 -4.83 -18.66
CA GLN A 102 -0.08 -5.53 -17.54
C GLN A 102 1.28 -6.13 -17.93
N LYS A 103 1.36 -6.89 -19.03
CA LYS A 103 2.64 -7.44 -19.49
C LYS A 103 3.69 -6.34 -19.72
N GLU A 104 3.30 -5.24 -20.36
CA GLU A 104 4.23 -4.12 -20.58
C GLU A 104 4.75 -3.52 -19.27
N VAL A 105 3.92 -3.45 -18.23
CA VAL A 105 4.26 -2.98 -16.88
C VAL A 105 5.23 -3.95 -16.22
N GLU A 106 4.93 -5.25 -16.25
CA GLU A 106 5.80 -6.31 -15.73
C GLU A 106 7.21 -6.21 -16.33
N ASP A 107 7.31 -6.07 -17.66
CA ASP A 107 8.59 -5.95 -18.36
C ASP A 107 9.39 -4.70 -17.91
N VAL A 108 8.70 -3.59 -17.60
CA VAL A 108 9.35 -2.36 -17.09
C VAL A 108 9.84 -2.57 -15.66
N PHE A 109 9.03 -3.22 -14.82
CA PHE A 109 9.39 -3.50 -13.44
C PHE A 109 10.58 -4.46 -13.35
N ASP A 110 10.55 -5.58 -14.07
CA ASP A 110 11.65 -6.54 -14.11
C ASP A 110 12.96 -5.88 -14.57
N LYS A 111 12.89 -5.04 -15.62
CA LYS A 111 14.07 -4.42 -16.20
C LYS A 111 14.64 -3.27 -15.37
N HIS A 112 13.78 -2.48 -14.71
CA HIS A 112 14.19 -1.19 -14.16
C HIS A 112 13.93 -1.03 -12.67
N LEU A 113 13.02 -1.80 -12.06
CA LEU A 113 12.53 -1.55 -10.70
C LEU A 113 12.76 -2.70 -9.73
N ALA A 114 12.91 -3.95 -10.18
CA ALA A 114 13.07 -5.11 -9.30
C ALA A 114 14.27 -5.01 -8.34
N HIS A 115 15.34 -4.32 -8.75
CA HIS A 115 16.54 -4.10 -7.92
C HIS A 115 16.45 -2.84 -7.05
N ARG A 116 15.35 -2.08 -7.12
CA ARG A 116 15.24 -0.73 -6.53
C ARG A 116 14.64 -0.70 -5.12
N MET A 117 14.39 -1.87 -4.51
CA MET A 117 13.87 -1.93 -3.15
C MET A 117 14.87 -1.30 -2.17
N ARG A 118 14.39 -0.42 -1.28
CA ARG A 118 15.24 0.18 -0.25
C ARG A 118 15.69 -0.89 0.76
N PRO A 119 16.94 -0.85 1.24
CA PRO A 119 17.45 -1.86 2.16
C PRO A 119 16.71 -1.93 3.50
N GLY A 120 16.10 -0.84 3.98
CA GLY A 120 15.27 -0.86 5.20
C GLY A 120 13.88 -1.50 5.02
N CYS A 121 13.37 -1.60 3.79
CA CYS A 121 12.01 -2.08 3.52
C CYS A 121 11.84 -3.57 3.87
N GLY A 122 12.76 -4.42 3.41
CA GLY A 122 12.73 -5.87 3.65
C GLY A 122 12.71 -6.22 5.15
N PRO A 123 13.66 -5.73 5.95
CA PRO A 123 13.66 -5.91 7.41
C PRO A 123 12.39 -5.38 8.09
N SER A 124 11.84 -4.25 7.62
CA SER A 124 10.57 -3.73 8.16
C SER A 124 9.40 -4.68 7.92
N MET A 125 9.28 -5.22 6.70
CA MET A 125 8.21 -6.16 6.38
C MET A 125 8.39 -7.49 7.12
N ALA A 126 9.62 -7.97 7.26
CA ALA A 126 9.92 -9.19 8.01
C ALA A 126 9.47 -9.07 9.47
N ARG A 127 9.80 -7.95 10.14
CA ARG A 127 9.35 -7.67 11.52
C ARG A 127 7.83 -7.70 11.64
N HIS A 128 7.08 -7.14 10.69
CA HIS A 128 5.61 -7.22 10.74
C HIS A 128 5.11 -8.64 10.60
N ARG A 129 5.63 -9.42 9.65
CA ARG A 129 5.25 -10.83 9.49
C ARG A 129 5.58 -11.67 10.73
N GLU A 130 6.70 -11.41 11.40
CA GLU A 130 7.09 -12.07 12.66
C GLU A 130 6.14 -11.74 13.83
N ASN A 131 5.35 -10.68 13.72
CA ASN A 131 4.35 -10.25 14.72
C ASN A 131 2.92 -10.45 14.21
N ASP A 132 2.70 -11.35 13.25
CA ASP A 132 1.38 -11.66 12.66
C ASP A 132 0.66 -10.43 12.08
N VAL A 133 1.42 -9.42 11.63
CA VAL A 133 0.91 -8.23 10.94
C VAL A 133 0.96 -8.44 9.43
N ARG A 134 -0.19 -8.24 8.77
CA ARG A 134 -0.34 -8.30 7.32
C ARG A 134 0.42 -7.18 6.62
N VAL A 135 0.96 -7.44 5.44
CA VAL A 135 1.75 -6.45 4.67
C VAL A 135 1.12 -6.20 3.31
N ILE A 136 0.56 -5.00 3.12
CA ILE A 136 -0.28 -4.65 1.97
C ILE A 136 0.28 -3.41 1.27
N ILE A 137 0.21 -3.39 -0.06
CA ILE A 137 0.58 -2.21 -0.84
C ILE A 137 -0.55 -1.17 -0.83
N CYS A 138 -0.18 0.10 -0.69
CA CYS A 138 -1.09 1.24 -0.67
C CYS A 138 -0.49 2.42 -1.45
N THR A 139 -0.74 2.47 -2.75
CA THR A 139 -0.04 3.37 -3.67
C THR A 139 -0.99 4.17 -4.56
N SER A 140 -0.56 5.34 -5.04
CA SER A 140 -1.29 6.07 -6.07
C SER A 140 -1.10 5.52 -7.48
N SER A 141 -0.12 4.61 -7.65
CA SER A 141 0.13 3.94 -8.93
C SER A 141 -1.07 3.11 -9.41
N TRP A 142 -1.14 2.87 -10.72
CA TRP A 142 -2.23 2.10 -11.33
C TRP A 142 -2.20 0.62 -10.92
N GLN A 143 -3.37 -0.03 -10.96
CA GLN A 143 -3.60 -1.36 -10.45
C GLN A 143 -2.62 -2.44 -10.94
N TYR A 144 -2.17 -2.40 -12.20
CA TYR A 144 -1.22 -3.38 -12.73
C TYR A 144 0.19 -3.21 -12.15
N ALA A 145 0.62 -1.96 -11.94
CA ALA A 145 1.90 -1.65 -11.32
C ALA A 145 1.89 -2.04 -9.84
N ALA A 146 0.79 -1.71 -9.14
CA ALA A 146 0.62 -2.07 -7.73
C ALA A 146 0.63 -3.60 -7.52
N ARG A 147 -0.15 -4.36 -8.31
CA ARG A 147 -0.18 -5.83 -8.26
C ARG A 147 1.19 -6.45 -8.49
N TYR A 148 1.90 -5.97 -9.52
CA TYR A 148 3.19 -6.54 -9.84
C TYR A 148 4.27 -6.14 -8.82
N ALA A 149 4.23 -4.91 -8.32
CA ALA A 149 5.09 -4.46 -7.22
C ALA A 149 4.89 -5.35 -5.98
N ALA A 150 3.64 -5.61 -5.60
CA ALA A 150 3.32 -6.51 -4.49
C ALA A 150 3.95 -7.90 -4.69
N THR A 151 3.84 -8.44 -5.91
CA THR A 151 4.42 -9.75 -6.26
C THR A 151 5.95 -9.78 -6.11
N ILE A 152 6.66 -8.77 -6.61
CA ILE A 152 8.13 -8.81 -6.65
C ILE A 152 8.79 -8.39 -5.33
N PHE A 153 8.08 -7.61 -4.50
CA PHE A 153 8.56 -7.15 -3.19
C PHE A 153 7.97 -7.95 -2.02
N GLY A 154 7.18 -8.99 -2.30
CA GLY A 154 6.70 -9.96 -1.31
C GLY A 154 5.55 -9.48 -0.44
N LEU A 155 4.73 -8.53 -0.91
CA LEU A 155 3.49 -8.13 -0.22
C LEU A 155 2.36 -9.12 -0.57
N GLU A 156 1.23 -9.01 0.10
CA GLU A 156 0.04 -9.79 -0.27
C GLU A 156 -0.39 -9.50 -1.72
N THR A 157 -0.87 -10.53 -2.41
CA THR A 157 -1.10 -10.48 -3.87
C THR A 157 -2.54 -10.70 -4.30
N ASP A 158 -3.43 -11.01 -3.35
CA ASP A 158 -4.86 -11.09 -3.67
C ASP A 158 -5.36 -9.73 -4.14
N ASP A 159 -6.15 -9.69 -5.22
CA ASP A 159 -6.58 -8.44 -5.86
C ASP A 159 -7.32 -7.50 -4.89
N GLU A 160 -8.06 -8.07 -3.94
CA GLU A 160 -8.74 -7.31 -2.89
C GLU A 160 -7.77 -6.64 -1.92
N ASN A 161 -6.54 -7.13 -1.79
CA ASN A 161 -5.50 -6.63 -0.89
C ASN A 161 -4.51 -5.70 -1.61
N ILE A 162 -4.94 -5.06 -2.70
CA ILE A 162 -4.13 -4.11 -3.46
C ILE A 162 -4.82 -2.74 -3.47
N ILE A 163 -4.34 -1.83 -2.61
CA ILE A 163 -4.86 -0.46 -2.58
C ILE A 163 -4.10 0.37 -3.62
N SER A 164 -4.83 0.77 -4.68
CA SER A 164 -4.26 1.45 -5.84
C SER A 164 -5.27 2.37 -6.54
N SER A 165 -4.81 3.20 -7.48
CA SER A 165 -5.72 3.83 -8.43
C SER A 165 -6.12 2.80 -9.49
N VAL A 166 -7.38 2.81 -9.93
CA VAL A 166 -7.94 1.78 -10.80
C VAL A 166 -8.54 2.39 -12.06
N MET A 167 -7.92 2.12 -13.22
CA MET A 167 -8.54 2.39 -14.51
C MET A 167 -9.69 1.41 -14.77
N GLU A 168 -10.79 1.89 -15.35
CA GLU A 168 -11.94 1.06 -15.68
C GLU A 168 -11.68 0.14 -16.87
N GLU A 169 -12.12 -1.11 -16.73
CA GLU A 169 -12.07 -2.15 -17.76
C GLU A 169 -13.50 -2.57 -18.14
N ASP A 170 -13.75 -2.80 -19.42
CA ASP A 170 -14.99 -3.43 -19.86
C ASP A 170 -14.97 -4.95 -19.59
N ALA A 171 -16.11 -5.62 -19.84
CA ALA A 171 -16.25 -7.06 -19.63
C ALA A 171 -15.32 -7.93 -20.51
N ARG A 172 -14.60 -7.33 -21.47
CA ARG A 172 -13.64 -8.02 -22.34
C ARG A 172 -12.19 -7.75 -21.92
N GLY A 173 -11.97 -7.04 -20.81
CA GLY A 173 -10.64 -6.65 -20.33
C GLY A 173 -9.99 -5.58 -21.21
N VAL A 174 -10.79 -4.64 -21.73
CA VAL A 174 -10.33 -3.50 -22.51
C VAL A 174 -10.54 -2.22 -21.71
N LEU A 175 -9.52 -1.36 -21.67
CA LEU A 175 -9.58 -0.10 -20.94
C LEU A 175 -10.55 0.87 -21.59
N THR A 176 -11.49 1.40 -20.80
CA THR A 176 -12.57 2.28 -21.30
C THR A 176 -12.17 3.76 -21.33
N GLY A 177 -11.10 4.11 -20.62
CA GLY A 177 -10.70 5.49 -20.34
C GLY A 177 -11.34 6.07 -19.08
N GLY A 178 -12.29 5.34 -18.47
CA GLY A 178 -12.85 5.66 -17.17
C GLY A 178 -11.88 5.36 -16.03
N ILE A 179 -12.20 5.88 -14.85
CA ILE A 179 -11.49 5.58 -13.60
C ILE A 179 -12.51 5.10 -12.57
N ALA A 180 -12.28 3.91 -12.06
CA ALA A 180 -13.11 3.31 -11.02
C ALA A 180 -12.72 3.82 -9.63
N GLU A 181 -11.43 4.08 -9.39
CA GLU A 181 -10.92 4.45 -8.08
C GLU A 181 -9.63 5.29 -8.16
N ILE A 182 -9.43 6.22 -7.22
CA ILE A 182 -8.25 7.10 -7.16
C ILE A 182 -7.66 7.06 -5.75
N ALA A 183 -6.48 6.46 -5.63
CA ALA A 183 -5.74 6.33 -4.38
C ALA A 183 -4.61 7.38 -4.27
N TYR A 184 -4.92 8.64 -4.53
CA TYR A 184 -3.98 9.75 -4.42
C TYR A 184 -4.51 10.82 -3.47
N GLY A 185 -3.62 11.40 -2.67
CA GLY A 185 -4.02 12.47 -1.76
C GLY A 185 -5.00 11.96 -0.70
N ASP A 186 -6.05 12.74 -0.45
CA ASP A 186 -7.15 12.33 0.42
C ASP A 186 -7.89 11.09 -0.09
N GLY A 187 -7.89 10.86 -1.42
CA GLY A 187 -8.44 9.66 -2.04
C GLY A 187 -7.77 8.38 -1.54
N LYS A 188 -6.46 8.41 -1.29
CA LYS A 188 -5.73 7.24 -0.73
C LYS A 188 -6.33 6.83 0.61
N TYR A 189 -6.61 7.79 1.50
CA TYR A 189 -7.30 7.51 2.77
C TYR A 189 -8.69 6.88 2.55
N HIS A 190 -9.50 7.44 1.65
CA HIS A 190 -10.85 6.94 1.42
C HIS A 190 -10.87 5.50 0.89
N VAL A 191 -9.97 5.17 -0.03
CA VAL A 191 -9.82 3.81 -0.55
C VAL A 191 -9.37 2.85 0.55
N THR A 192 -8.32 3.20 1.30
CA THR A 192 -7.84 2.38 2.42
C THR A 192 -8.92 2.19 3.49
N LYS A 193 -9.71 3.23 3.81
CA LYS A 193 -10.79 3.14 4.78
C LYS A 193 -11.91 2.20 4.31
N LYS A 194 -12.30 2.29 3.04
CA LYS A 194 -13.29 1.39 2.43
C LYS A 194 -12.82 -0.07 2.48
N TRP A 195 -11.55 -0.31 2.16
CA TRP A 195 -10.94 -1.64 2.28
C TRP A 195 -10.94 -2.14 3.73
N ALA A 196 -10.53 -1.29 4.67
CA ALA A 196 -10.46 -1.63 6.08
C ALA A 196 -11.84 -1.99 6.65
N ASP A 197 -12.88 -1.24 6.29
CA ASP A 197 -14.26 -1.52 6.68
C ASP A 197 -14.75 -2.87 6.16
N ALA A 198 -14.46 -3.20 4.90
CA ALA A 198 -14.83 -4.47 4.30
C ALA A 198 -14.13 -5.67 4.97
N ASN A 199 -12.92 -5.47 5.51
CA ASN A 199 -12.13 -6.50 6.19
C ASN A 199 -12.31 -6.49 7.72
N GLY A 200 -13.08 -5.52 8.26
CA GLY A 200 -13.24 -5.30 9.70
C GLY A 200 -11.93 -4.96 10.41
N VAL A 201 -11.05 -4.20 9.75
CA VAL A 201 -9.76 -3.69 10.22
C VAL A 201 -9.96 -2.28 10.79
N ASP A 202 -9.49 -2.01 12.00
CA ASP A 202 -9.42 -0.62 12.52
C ASP A 202 -8.08 0.01 12.11
N LEU A 203 -8.13 1.13 11.39
CA LEU A 203 -6.93 1.87 11.00
C LEU A 203 -6.12 2.34 12.21
N LYS A 204 -6.76 2.55 13.37
CA LYS A 204 -6.08 2.93 14.61
C LYS A 204 -5.13 1.88 15.17
N ASP A 205 -5.23 0.63 14.70
CA ASP A 205 -4.28 -0.42 15.06
C ASP A 205 -3.23 -0.64 13.97
N CYS A 206 -3.39 0.02 12.81
CA CYS A 206 -2.60 -0.22 11.61
C CYS A 206 -1.38 0.71 11.50
N TYR A 207 -0.45 0.29 10.65
CA TYR A 207 0.73 1.06 10.26
C TYR A 207 0.56 1.59 8.84
N PHE A 208 1.16 2.75 8.57
CA PHE A 208 1.31 3.22 7.20
C PHE A 208 2.67 3.86 6.99
N TYR A 209 3.39 3.36 5.99
CA TYR A 209 4.70 3.81 5.57
C TYR A 209 4.57 4.67 4.31
N SER A 210 5.03 5.91 4.35
CA SER A 210 5.02 6.82 3.19
C SER A 210 6.11 7.90 3.29
N ASP A 211 6.55 8.40 2.14
CA ASP A 211 7.50 9.52 2.02
C ASP A 211 6.82 10.86 1.68
N SER A 212 5.55 10.85 1.29
CA SER A 212 4.93 12.02 0.64
C SER A 212 3.90 12.76 1.48
N MET A 213 3.94 14.09 1.40
CA MET A 213 2.93 14.96 2.00
C MET A 213 1.53 14.75 1.38
N SER A 214 1.42 14.18 0.17
CA SER A 214 0.11 13.82 -0.38
C SER A 214 -0.63 12.83 0.51
N ASP A 215 0.10 11.99 1.23
CA ASP A 215 -0.43 10.89 2.01
C ASP A 215 -0.75 11.27 3.46
N VAL A 216 -0.60 12.56 3.82
CA VAL A 216 -0.74 13.06 5.19
C VAL A 216 -2.08 12.69 5.82
N LEU A 217 -3.18 12.72 5.06
CA LEU A 217 -4.49 12.38 5.62
C LEU A 217 -4.51 10.92 6.09
N LEU A 218 -3.95 9.97 5.33
CA LEU A 218 -3.92 8.58 5.75
C LEU A 218 -2.94 8.38 6.92
N LEU A 219 -1.78 9.04 6.90
CA LEU A 219 -0.84 9.04 8.02
C LEU A 219 -1.48 9.56 9.32
N GLU A 220 -2.32 10.60 9.26
CA GLU A 220 -3.05 11.13 10.43
C GLU A 220 -4.15 10.19 10.94
N LYS A 221 -4.57 9.20 10.14
CA LYS A 221 -5.73 8.35 10.44
C LYS A 221 -5.34 6.96 10.93
N VAL A 222 -4.12 6.52 10.65
CA VAL A 222 -3.59 5.27 11.20
C VAL A 222 -3.08 5.46 12.63
N GLY A 223 -3.00 4.37 13.40
CA GLY A 223 -2.42 4.40 14.75
C GLY A 223 -0.90 4.58 14.76
N HIS A 224 -0.25 4.03 13.75
CA HIS A 224 1.21 3.94 13.69
C HIS A 224 1.74 4.51 12.36
N PRO A 225 1.70 5.85 12.17
CA PRO A 225 2.31 6.47 11.02
C PRO A 225 3.83 6.32 11.07
N VAL A 226 4.44 5.92 9.96
CA VAL A 226 5.89 5.86 9.82
C VAL A 226 6.31 6.61 8.56
N VAL A 227 7.09 7.65 8.77
CA VAL A 227 7.54 8.52 7.68
C VAL A 227 8.89 8.02 7.18
N VAL A 228 8.98 7.65 5.91
CA VAL A 228 10.18 7.01 5.32
C VAL A 228 10.80 7.95 4.31
N ASN A 229 12.08 8.29 4.45
CA ASN A 229 12.82 9.11 3.48
C ASN A 229 12.05 10.34 2.95
N PRO A 230 11.41 11.16 3.83
CA PRO A 230 10.33 12.06 3.44
C PRO A 230 10.73 13.20 2.53
N ASP A 231 9.74 13.69 1.77
CA ASP A 231 9.82 15.01 1.17
C ASP A 231 9.94 16.13 2.25
N PRO A 232 10.45 17.33 1.89
CA PRO A 232 10.68 18.39 2.88
C PRO A 232 9.42 18.85 3.63
N ARG A 233 8.24 18.78 3.01
CA ARG A 233 6.97 19.18 3.63
C ARG A 233 6.52 18.13 4.63
N LEU A 234 6.55 16.85 4.26
CA LEU A 234 6.20 15.78 5.17
C LEU A 234 7.18 15.68 6.33
N LYS A 235 8.48 15.86 6.09
CA LYS A 235 9.50 15.90 7.14
C LYS A 235 9.15 16.92 8.23
N LYS A 236 8.85 18.16 7.83
CA LYS A 236 8.46 19.23 8.76
C LYS A 236 7.18 18.88 9.52
N HIS A 237 6.19 18.29 8.84
CA HIS A 237 4.94 17.87 9.48
C HIS A 237 5.18 16.76 10.52
N ALA A 238 5.98 15.75 10.16
CA ALA A 238 6.34 14.63 11.03
C ALA A 238 7.08 15.11 12.29
N GLU A 239 8.05 16.01 12.14
CA GLU A 239 8.76 16.64 13.27
C GLU A 239 7.81 17.39 14.21
N GLN A 240 6.81 18.09 13.67
CA GLN A 240 5.80 18.80 14.47
C GLN A 240 4.84 17.86 15.21
N ARG A 241 4.52 16.72 14.60
CA ARG A 241 3.63 15.69 15.19
C ARG A 241 4.36 14.69 16.09
N GLY A 242 5.69 14.69 16.07
CA GLY A 242 6.50 13.69 16.77
C GLY A 242 6.41 12.30 16.14
N TRP A 243 6.12 12.21 14.83
CA TRP A 243 6.05 10.93 14.12
C TRP A 243 7.45 10.32 13.90
N PRO A 244 7.58 8.99 13.94
CA PRO A 244 8.81 8.30 13.55
C PRO A 244 9.23 8.68 12.13
N ILE A 245 10.50 9.04 11.97
CA ILE A 245 11.13 9.26 10.66
C ILE A 245 12.24 8.22 10.50
N GLU A 246 12.14 7.39 9.49
CA GLU A 246 13.12 6.37 9.14
C GLU A 246 13.86 6.74 7.86
N ASP A 247 15.18 6.49 7.84
CA ASP A 247 15.98 6.52 6.62
C ASP A 247 16.34 5.09 6.23
N TRP A 248 15.71 4.59 5.18
CA TRP A 248 15.94 3.26 4.63
C TRP A 248 17.04 3.22 3.58
N GLY A 249 17.78 4.31 3.37
CA GLY A 249 18.84 4.39 2.38
C GLY A 249 18.35 4.27 0.94
N LYS A 250 19.28 4.20 -0.01
CA LYS A 250 19.00 4.00 -1.44
C LYS A 250 19.28 2.57 -1.84
N ALA A 251 18.60 2.10 -2.87
CA ALA A 251 18.88 0.79 -3.42
C ALA A 251 20.25 0.78 -4.11
N GLU A 252 20.89 -0.39 -4.15
CA GLU A 252 22.12 -0.56 -4.91
C GLU A 252 21.86 -0.34 -6.41
N GLU A 253 22.84 0.18 -7.13
CA GLU A 253 22.73 0.32 -8.58
C GLU A 253 22.64 -1.06 -9.25
N ALA A 254 21.86 -1.16 -10.32
CA ALA A 254 21.82 -2.37 -11.13
C ALA A 254 23.23 -2.71 -11.64
N VAL A 255 23.74 -3.88 -11.25
CA VAL A 255 24.92 -4.45 -11.88
C VAL A 255 24.48 -5.04 -13.23
N PRO A 256 25.03 -4.58 -14.38
CA PRO A 256 24.51 -4.89 -15.72
C PRO A 256 24.30 -6.37 -16.06
N ASP A 257 25.01 -7.29 -15.38
CA ASP A 257 25.02 -8.73 -15.69
C ASP A 257 24.62 -9.64 -14.51
N LYS A 258 24.14 -9.08 -13.40
CA LYS A 258 23.66 -9.90 -12.28
C LYS A 258 22.19 -10.22 -12.52
N LYS A 259 21.86 -11.51 -12.74
CA LYS A 259 20.46 -11.97 -12.71
C LYS A 259 19.80 -11.38 -11.44
N PRO A 260 18.54 -10.91 -11.50
CA PRO A 260 17.89 -10.31 -10.36
C PRO A 260 18.07 -11.24 -9.15
N GLY A 261 18.78 -10.72 -8.15
CA GLY A 261 19.05 -11.43 -6.91
C GLY A 261 17.74 -11.78 -6.21
N LEU A 262 17.82 -12.78 -5.32
CA LEU A 262 16.72 -13.39 -4.58
C LEU A 262 15.44 -12.54 -4.54
N ARG A 263 14.38 -13.04 -5.21
CA ARG A 263 13.04 -12.52 -5.01
C ARG A 263 12.73 -12.66 -3.52
N TRP A 264 12.36 -11.56 -2.87
CA TRP A 264 11.96 -11.53 -1.46
C TRP A 264 10.69 -12.37 -1.33
N ARG A 265 10.87 -13.67 -1.03
CA ARG A 265 9.82 -14.65 -0.76
C ARG A 265 9.95 -15.12 0.68
#